data_AF-A0AAN4ZBK9-F1
#
_entry.id   AF-A0AAN4ZBK9-F1
#
_cell.length_a   1.000
_cell.length_b   1.000
_cell.length_c   1.000
_cell.angle_alpha   90.00
_cell.angle_beta   90.00
_cell.angle_gamma   90.00
#
_symmetry.space_group_name_H-M   'P 1'
#
loop_
_entity.id
_entity.type
_entity.pdbx_description
1 polymer ?
#
loop_
_entity_poly.entity_id
_entity_poly.type
_entity_poly.pdbx_seq_one_letter_code
_entity_poly.pdbx_strand_id
1 'polypeptide(L)' 'SFTNFAKFGDPNGIDSSTTDLPARWIPVDKRTCGRNFVFNAKESHMEDELFEGRTAKYVEIMNKYHSI' A
#
# COMPACT_ATOMS: atom_id res chain seq x y z
N SER A 1 4.84 -13.26 1.93
CA SER A 1 4.28 -12.30 0.94
C SER A 1 4.76 -12.60 -0.49
N PHE A 2 6.06 -12.51 -0.80
CA PHE A 2 6.54 -12.62 -2.19
C PHE A 2 6.26 -13.96 -2.87
N THR A 3 6.43 -15.07 -2.15
CA THR A 3 6.12 -16.43 -2.66
C THR A 3 4.63 -16.63 -2.90
N ASN A 4 3.77 -16.14 -2.00
CA ASN A 4 2.32 -16.16 -2.16
C ASN A 4 1.91 -15.35 -3.38
N PHE A 5 2.44 -14.13 -3.54
CA PHE A 5 2.17 -13.31 -4.71
C PHE A 5 2.63 -13.99 -6.01
N ALA A 6 3.84 -14.57 -6.04
CA ALA A 6 4.33 -15.27 -7.22
C ALA A 6 3.47 -16.50 -7.60
N LYS A 7 2.87 -17.17 -6.61
CA LYS A 7 2.07 -18.38 -6.81
C LYS A 7 0.60 -18.09 -7.14
N PHE A 8 0.01 -17.08 -6.50
CA PHE A 8 -1.44 -16.83 -6.51
C PHE A 8 -1.84 -15.47 -7.06
N GLY A 9 -0.90 -14.54 -7.24
CA GLY A 9 -1.20 -13.13 -7.57
C GLY A 9 -1.71 -12.32 -6.38
N ASP A 10 -1.88 -12.93 -5.21
CA ASP A 10 -2.31 -12.29 -3.96
C ASP A 10 -1.24 -12.54 -2.88
N PRO A 11 -0.64 -11.48 -2.28
CA PRO A 11 0.33 -11.64 -1.21
C PRO A 11 -0.26 -12.28 0.07
N ASN A 12 -1.59 -12.28 0.24
CA ASN A 12 -2.29 -12.86 1.38
C ASN A 12 -2.32 -14.40 1.37
N GLY A 13 -2.15 -15.04 0.21
CA GLY A 13 -2.22 -16.51 0.08
C GLY A 13 -3.27 -16.98 -0.91
N ILE A 14 -3.68 -18.25 -0.80
CA ILE A 14 -4.65 -18.88 -1.71
C ILE A 14 -6.11 -18.54 -1.36
N ASP A 15 -6.40 -18.43 -0.07
CA ASP A 15 -7.74 -18.23 0.45
C ASP A 15 -7.97 -16.75 0.72
N SER A 16 -8.95 -16.18 0.03
CA SER A 16 -9.29 -14.75 0.15
C SER A 16 -10.01 -14.41 1.45
N SER A 17 -10.45 -15.39 2.24
CA SER A 17 -11.08 -15.16 3.54
C SER A 17 -10.07 -15.07 4.68
N THR A 18 -8.84 -15.57 4.47
CA THR A 18 -7.77 -15.60 5.46
C THR A 18 -6.51 -14.87 4.95
N THR A 19 -5.48 -14.76 5.78
CA THR A 19 -4.18 -14.22 5.36
C THR A 19 -3.05 -14.93 6.07
N ASP A 20 -2.00 -15.26 5.33
CA ASP A 20 -0.73 -15.79 5.87
C ASP A 20 0.19 -14.68 6.40
N LEU A 21 -0.23 -13.41 6.31
CA LEU A 21 0.54 -12.24 6.72
C LEU A 21 0.15 -11.77 8.14
N PRO A 22 1.02 -11.05 8.86
CA PRO A 22 0.69 -10.46 10.16
C PRO A 22 -0.49 -9.48 10.11
N ALA A 23 -0.68 -8.83 8.96
CA ALA A 23 -1.81 -7.99 8.65
C ALA A 23 -2.26 -8.27 7.22
N ARG A 24 -3.57 -8.13 6.95
CA ARG A 24 -4.11 -8.33 5.61
C ARG A 24 -3.60 -7.22 4.68
N TRP A 25 -3.00 -7.61 3.56
CA TRP A 25 -2.59 -6.67 2.53
C TRP A 25 -3.79 -6.31 1.65
N ILE A 26 -4.22 -5.06 1.72
CA ILE A 26 -5.36 -4.55 0.96
C ILE A 26 -4.85 -3.87 -0.32
N PRO A 27 -5.40 -4.18 -1.51
CA PRO A 27 -5.06 -3.51 -2.75
C PRO A 27 -5.27 -1.98 -2.68
N VAL A 28 -4.46 -1.25 -3.43
CA VAL A 28 -4.63 0.19 -3.65
C VAL A 28 -5.70 0.44 -4.72
N ASP A 29 -6.47 1.50 -4.55
CA ASP A 29 -7.40 2.00 -5.55
C ASP A 29 -7.25 3.53 -5.75
N LYS A 30 -8.07 4.11 -6.64
CA LYS A 30 -8.03 5.56 -6.92
C LYS A 30 -8.36 6.43 -5.71
N ARG A 31 -9.08 5.90 -4.71
CA ARG A 31 -9.46 6.63 -3.48
C ARG A 31 -8.40 6.48 -2.39
N THR A 32 -7.60 5.43 -2.47
CA THR A 32 -6.59 5.02 -1.47
C THR A 32 -5.20 5.01 -2.09
N CYS A 33 -4.88 6.03 -2.89
CA CYS A 33 -3.62 6.10 -3.63
C CYS A 33 -2.38 6.21 -2.71
N GLY A 34 -2.56 6.66 -1.47
CA GLY A 34 -1.51 6.69 -0.45
C GLY A 34 -1.35 5.38 0.31
N ARG A 35 -2.21 4.37 0.09
CA ARG A 35 -2.16 3.14 0.87
C ARG A 35 -0.93 2.30 0.57
N ASN A 36 -0.29 1.79 1.62
CA ASN A 36 0.88 0.93 1.52
C ASN A 36 0.90 -0.12 2.63
N PHE A 37 1.60 -1.23 2.36
CA PHE A 37 1.92 -2.24 3.37
C PHE A 37 3.33 -1.96 3.89
N VAL A 38 3.45 -1.71 5.20
CA VAL A 38 4.72 -1.40 5.85
C VAL A 38 5.36 -2.69 6.35
N PHE A 39 6.52 -3.03 5.81
CA PHE A 39 7.36 -4.10 6.36
C PHE A 39 8.19 -3.55 7.52
N ASN A 40 7.87 -3.96 8.73
CA ASN A 40 8.60 -3.60 9.95
C ASN A 40 8.99 -4.87 10.73
N ALA A 41 10.17 -4.85 11.35
CA ALA A 41 10.71 -5.95 12.14
C ALA A 41 9.86 -6.31 13.37
N LYS A 42 9.10 -5.35 13.93
CA LYS A 42 8.20 -5.61 15.06
C LYS A 42 6.83 -6.10 14.59
N GLU A 43 6.17 -5.31 13.75
CA GLU A 43 4.81 -5.60 13.29
C GLU A 43 4.57 -4.93 11.94
N SER A 44 4.28 -5.74 10.93
CA SER A 44 3.88 -5.24 9.62
C SER A 44 2.40 -4.87 9.63
N HIS A 45 2.05 -3.75 9.00
CA HIS A 45 0.70 -3.19 9.04
C HIS A 45 0.36 -2.42 7.76
N MET A 46 -0.91 -2.05 7.62
CA MET A 46 -1.39 -1.15 6.57
C MET A 46 -1.26 0.30 7.04
N GLU A 47 -0.77 1.17 6.16
CA GLU A 47 -0.86 2.62 6.31
C GLU A 47 -1.64 3.18 5.11
N ASP A 48 -2.38 4.28 5.32
CA ASP A 48 -3.08 4.99 4.25
C ASP A 48 -2.29 6.22 3.75
N GLU A 49 -1.15 6.55 4.39
CA GLU A 49 -0.29 7.69 4.07
C GLU A 49 1.13 7.27 3.66
N LEU A 50 1.34 7.08 2.36
CA LEU A 50 2.66 6.83 1.82
C LEU A 50 3.61 8.01 2.08
N PHE A 51 4.70 7.76 2.80
CA PHE A 51 5.72 8.73 3.20
C PHE A 51 5.15 9.96 3.93
N GLU A 52 4.26 9.75 4.92
CA GLU A 52 3.71 10.83 5.75
C GLU A 52 3.01 11.92 4.90
N GLY A 53 2.38 11.52 3.80
CA GLY A 53 1.68 12.42 2.88
C GLY A 53 2.59 13.32 2.02
N ARG A 54 3.92 13.15 2.07
CA ARG A 54 4.87 13.98 1.28
C ARG A 54 4.61 13.90 -0.22
N THR A 55 4.21 12.72 -0.72
CA THR A 55 3.88 12.53 -2.14
C THR A 55 2.65 13.35 -2.54
N ALA A 56 1.59 13.34 -1.71
CA ALA A 56 0.40 14.15 -1.95
C ALA A 56 0.74 15.64 -1.96
N LYS A 57 1.53 16.09 -0.98
CA LYS A 57 2.00 17.48 -0.88
C LYS A 57 2.85 17.90 -2.08
N TYR A 58 3.70 17.02 -2.60
CA TYR A 58 4.47 17.29 -3.82
C TYR A 58 3.53 17.48 -5.03
N VAL A 59 2.55 16.59 -5.21
CA VAL A 59 1.55 16.70 -6.29
C VAL A 59 0.76 18.02 -6.17
N GLU A 60 0.35 18.42 -4.97
CA GLU A 60 -0.30 19.71 -4.73
C GLU A 60 0.56 20.91 -5.16
N ILE A 61 1.85 20.91 -4.76
CA ILE A 61 2.80 21.96 -5.15
C ILE A 61 2.96 21.99 -6.68
N MET A 62 3.14 20.83 -7.32
CA MET A 62 3.29 20.76 -8.77
C MET A 62 2.03 21.26 -9.48
N ASN A 63 0.83 20.85 -9.06
CA ASN A 63 -0.42 21.33 -9.65
C ASN A 63 -0.58 22.85 -9.46
N LYS A 64 -0.21 23.39 -8.30
CA LYS A 64 -0.34 24.82 -8.02
C LYS A 64 0.57 25.69 -8.89
N TYR A 65 1.79 25.22 -9.17
CA TYR A 65 2.84 26.05 -9.80
C TYR A 65 3.22 25.63 -11.23
N HIS A 66 2.78 24.46 -11.71
CA HIS A 66 3.01 23.98 -13.09
C HIS A 66 1.73 23.91 -13.94
N SER A 67 0.63 24.52 -13.49
CA SER A 67 -0.53 24.77 -14.37
C SER A 67 -0.14 25.85 -15.39
N ILE A 68 0.27 25.44 -16.59
CA ILE A 68 0.39 26.28 -17.79
C ILE A 68 -0.98 26.27 -18.50
#